data_AF-A0A521QIR6-F1
#
_entry.id   AF-A0A521QIR6-F1
#
_cell.length_a   1.000
_cell.length_b   1.000
_cell.length_c   1.000
_cell.angle_alpha   90.00
_cell.angle_beta   90.00
_cell.angle_gamma   90.00
#
_symmetry.space_group_name_H-M   'P 1'
#
loop_
_entity.id
_entity.type
_entity.pdbx_description
1 polymer ?
#
loop_
_entity_poly.entity_id
_entity_poly.type
_entity_poly.pdbx_seq_one_letter_code
_entity_poly.pdbx_strand_id
1 'polypeptide(L)'
;MTFMKIIPTALLAFLLAVPVLSAVAQSLEAQMKQAAGAYERKDMATAVRIWKVWAEKGNAEAQTLLGAMYWSGEGVPRNHKEAARLYLLAAQQGYARAQNDIGFMLGFGEGIPPHDDVEAYKWLKLAIDRYTAKNQDRLDQARKDLATLKARMTPAQITDAERRAKAWKPVVSKR
;
A
#
# COMPACT_ATOMS: atom_id res chain seq x y z
N MET A 1 -69.35 16.24 -22.75
CA MET A 1 -68.90 15.78 -21.42
C MET A 1 -67.77 14.78 -21.65
N THR A 2 -66.53 15.28 -21.61
CA THR A 2 -65.34 14.60 -22.15
C THR A 2 -64.71 13.69 -21.09
N PHE A 3 -64.47 12.43 -21.44
CA PHE A 3 -63.73 11.46 -20.64
C PHE A 3 -62.26 11.88 -20.49
N MET A 4 -61.75 11.97 -19.27
CA MET A 4 -60.32 12.15 -18.98
C MET A 4 -59.76 10.92 -18.27
N LYS A 5 -58.75 10.29 -18.88
CA LYS A 5 -58.06 9.07 -18.43
C LYS A 5 -56.63 9.42 -17.98
N ILE A 6 -56.24 8.89 -16.81
CA ILE A 6 -54.91 8.32 -16.43
C ILE A 6 -53.77 9.37 -16.30
N ILE A 7 -52.92 9.40 -15.26
CA ILE A 7 -51.80 8.48 -14.96
C ILE A 7 -51.42 8.57 -13.46
N PRO A 8 -51.12 7.47 -12.75
CA PRO A 8 -50.61 7.50 -11.39
C PRO A 8 -49.11 7.84 -11.37
N THR A 9 -48.74 8.89 -10.63
CA THR A 9 -47.35 9.24 -10.32
C THR A 9 -46.83 8.30 -9.24
N ALA A 10 -46.29 7.15 -9.63
CA ALA A 10 -45.51 6.31 -8.73
C ALA A 10 -44.08 6.84 -8.65
N LEU A 11 -43.67 7.15 -7.42
CA LEU A 11 -42.41 7.73 -7.00
C LEU A 11 -41.19 7.00 -7.60
N LEU A 12 -40.33 7.77 -8.25
CA LEU A 12 -38.95 7.41 -8.59
C LEU A 12 -38.13 7.34 -7.29
N ALA A 13 -38.02 6.16 -6.67
CA ALA A 13 -37.15 5.93 -5.52
C ALA A 13 -35.92 5.10 -5.95
N PHE A 14 -35.03 5.73 -6.72
CA PHE A 14 -33.68 5.23 -6.98
C PHE A 14 -32.75 6.44 -6.93
N LEU A 15 -31.57 6.28 -6.33
CA LEU A 15 -30.51 7.30 -6.08
C LEU A 15 -30.63 8.17 -4.81
N LEU A 16 -30.33 7.64 -3.63
CA LEU A 16 -29.71 8.46 -2.57
C LEU A 16 -28.59 7.78 -1.76
N ALA A 17 -28.13 6.57 -2.12
CA ALA A 17 -27.03 5.92 -1.40
C ALA A 17 -25.61 6.27 -1.91
N VAL A 18 -25.49 7.01 -3.03
CA VAL A 18 -24.20 7.30 -3.69
C VAL A 18 -23.46 8.59 -3.24
N PRO A 19 -24.09 9.67 -2.74
CA PRO A 19 -23.39 10.95 -2.57
C PRO A 19 -22.48 11.06 -1.32
N VAL A 20 -22.63 10.20 -0.31
CA VAL A 20 -21.77 10.25 0.89
C VAL A 20 -20.40 9.61 0.64
N LEU A 21 -20.37 8.53 -0.16
CA LEU A 21 -19.13 7.81 -0.47
C LEU A 21 -18.19 8.66 -1.34
N SER A 22 -18.73 9.48 -2.25
CA SER A 22 -17.96 10.37 -3.12
C SER A 22 -17.35 11.56 -2.37
N ALA A 23 -18.06 12.15 -1.40
CA ALA A 23 -17.53 13.28 -0.61
C ALA A 23 -16.36 12.86 0.30
N VAL A 24 -16.43 11.68 0.93
CA VAL A 24 -15.33 11.15 1.76
C VAL A 24 -14.11 10.79 0.90
N ALA A 25 -14.31 10.18 -0.27
CA ALA A 25 -13.23 9.85 -1.20
C ALA A 25 -12.52 11.11 -1.73
N GLN A 26 -13.28 12.16 -2.07
CA GLN A 26 -12.73 13.46 -2.45
C GLN A 26 -11.89 14.09 -1.32
N SER A 27 -12.30 13.91 -0.06
CA SER A 27 -11.53 14.39 1.09
C SER A 27 -10.22 13.62 1.31
N LEU A 28 -10.18 12.32 0.99
CA LEU A 28 -8.96 11.51 1.05
C LEU A 28 -7.96 11.96 0.00
N GLU A 29 -8.36 12.01 -1.27
CA GLU A 29 -7.47 12.38 -2.36
C GLU A 29 -6.87 13.77 -2.17
N ALA A 30 -7.72 14.74 -1.78
CA ALA A 30 -7.27 16.10 -1.49
C ALA A 30 -6.24 16.15 -0.36
N GLN A 31 -6.46 15.40 0.73
CA GLN A 31 -5.53 15.35 1.86
C GLN A 31 -4.23 14.61 1.50
N MET A 32 -4.29 13.51 0.75
CA MET A 32 -3.10 12.80 0.30
C MET A 32 -2.24 13.66 -0.64
N LYS A 33 -2.88 14.40 -1.56
CA LYS A 33 -2.20 15.37 -2.42
C LYS A 33 -1.60 16.53 -1.62
N GLN A 34 -2.32 17.03 -0.61
CA GLN A 34 -1.80 18.05 0.30
C GLN A 34 -0.54 17.56 1.04
N ALA A 35 -0.55 16.33 1.54
CA ALA A 35 0.58 15.72 2.22
C ALA A 35 1.78 15.54 1.28
N ALA A 36 1.55 15.07 0.05
CA ALA A 36 2.59 14.95 -0.97
C ALA A 36 3.22 16.32 -1.30
N GLY A 37 2.39 17.35 -1.53
CA GLY A 37 2.89 18.70 -1.76
C GLY A 37 3.61 19.30 -0.55
N ALA A 38 3.20 18.97 0.68
CA ALA A 38 3.92 19.38 1.88
C ALA A 38 5.30 18.72 1.96
N TYR A 39 5.39 17.42 1.67
CA TYR A 39 6.65 16.69 1.58
C TYR A 39 7.60 17.28 0.53
N GLU A 40 7.11 17.59 -0.68
CA GLU A 40 7.90 18.23 -1.73
C GLU A 40 8.45 19.61 -1.31
N ARG A 41 7.68 20.36 -0.51
CA ARG A 41 8.11 21.64 0.08
C ARG A 41 8.96 21.48 1.35
N LYS A 42 9.31 20.25 1.74
CA LYS A 42 10.04 19.91 2.98
C LYS A 42 9.29 20.27 4.28
N ASP A 43 7.98 20.48 4.20
CA ASP A 43 7.11 20.58 5.38
C ASP A 43 6.74 19.16 5.85
N MET A 44 7.73 18.51 6.49
CA MET A 44 7.59 17.13 6.95
C MET A 44 6.57 16.99 8.07
N ALA A 45 6.39 18.03 8.90
CA ALA A 45 5.41 18.03 9.99
C ALA A 45 3.98 17.89 9.44
N THR A 46 3.64 18.66 8.40
CA THR A 46 2.32 18.56 7.76
C THR A 46 2.15 17.21 7.05
N ALA A 47 3.16 16.75 6.31
CA ALA A 47 3.11 15.46 5.61
C ALA A 47 2.88 14.30 6.58
N VAL A 48 3.70 14.21 7.65
CA VAL A 48 3.61 13.18 8.70
C VAL A 48 2.24 13.23 9.37
N ARG A 49 1.75 14.42 9.75
CA ARG A 49 0.45 14.56 10.41
C ARG A 49 -0.68 13.98 9.56
N ILE A 50 -0.71 14.28 8.27
CA ILE A 50 -1.78 13.81 7.38
C ILE A 50 -1.63 12.31 7.10
N TRP A 51 -0.42 11.84 6.74
CA TRP A 51 -0.20 10.42 6.48
C TRP A 51 -0.44 9.55 7.72
N LYS A 52 -0.15 10.04 8.93
CA LYS A 52 -0.47 9.33 10.18
C LYS A 52 -1.97 9.07 10.32
N VAL A 53 -2.81 10.10 10.11
CA VAL A 53 -4.28 9.97 10.17
C VAL A 53 -4.78 8.93 9.17
N TRP A 54 -4.28 8.94 7.93
CA TRP A 54 -4.74 7.99 6.91
C TRP A 54 -4.16 6.59 7.08
N ALA A 55 -2.95 6.48 7.60
CA ALA A 55 -2.34 5.19 7.94
C ALA A 55 -3.11 4.47 9.04
N GLU A 56 -3.56 5.22 10.07
CA GLU A 56 -4.44 4.73 11.14
C GLU A 56 -5.80 4.28 10.61
N LYS A 57 -6.33 4.95 9.57
CA LYS A 57 -7.55 4.53 8.84
C LYS A 57 -7.33 3.37 7.87
N GLY A 58 -6.14 2.77 7.85
CA GLY A 58 -5.82 1.61 7.03
C GLY A 58 -5.50 1.93 5.57
N ASN A 59 -5.29 3.19 5.19
CA ASN A 59 -4.90 3.51 3.82
C ASN A 59 -3.47 2.99 3.54
N ALA A 60 -3.34 2.03 2.62
CA ALA A 60 -2.07 1.37 2.32
C ALA A 60 -0.99 2.33 1.77
N GLU A 61 -1.37 3.32 0.97
CA GLU A 61 -0.43 4.32 0.47
C GLU A 61 0.12 5.20 1.61
N ALA A 62 -0.76 5.69 2.50
CA ALA A 62 -0.36 6.46 3.67
C ALA A 62 0.50 5.65 4.64
N GLN A 63 0.17 4.38 4.87
CA GLN A 63 1.02 3.45 5.63
C GLN A 63 2.41 3.33 5.00
N THR A 64 2.49 3.19 3.67
CA THR A 64 3.77 3.09 2.95
C THR A 64 4.58 4.39 3.07
N LEU A 65 3.94 5.54 2.88
CA LEU A 65 4.61 6.84 2.94
C LEU A 65 5.10 7.15 4.36
N LEU A 66 4.27 6.89 5.38
CA LEU A 66 4.67 7.04 6.78
C LEU A 66 5.79 6.05 7.16
N GLY A 67 5.74 4.82 6.64
CA GLY A 67 6.82 3.84 6.80
C GLY A 67 8.15 4.36 6.26
N ALA A 68 8.14 5.02 5.10
CA ALA A 68 9.32 5.66 4.52
C ALA A 68 9.87 6.79 5.40
N MET A 69 9.00 7.59 6.02
CA MET A 69 9.42 8.63 6.97
C MET A 69 10.12 8.03 8.20
N TYR A 70 9.58 6.94 8.76
CA TYR A 70 10.25 6.24 9.86
C TYR A 70 11.55 5.54 9.44
N TRP A 71 11.64 5.07 8.20
CA TRP A 71 12.87 4.49 7.66
C TRP A 71 13.98 5.54 7.52
N SER A 72 13.71 6.68 6.88
CA SER A 72 14.72 7.71 6.66
C SER A 72 15.00 8.56 7.91
N GLY A 73 14.00 8.72 8.79
CA GLY A 73 14.03 9.64 9.91
C GLY A 73 13.64 11.08 9.51
N GLU A 74 12.93 11.24 8.40
CA GLU A 74 12.45 12.55 7.93
C GLU A 74 11.17 12.92 8.67
N GLY A 75 11.17 14.05 9.39
CA GLY A 75 10.00 14.54 10.12
C GLY A 75 9.57 13.70 11.33
N VAL A 76 10.14 12.51 11.52
CA VAL A 76 9.96 11.62 12.68
C VAL A 76 11.30 10.99 13.09
N PRO A 77 11.51 10.63 14.36
CA PRO A 77 12.68 9.85 14.75
C PRO A 77 12.75 8.54 13.97
N ARG A 78 13.95 8.21 13.46
CA ARG A 78 14.18 6.97 12.71
C ARG A 78 13.79 5.75 13.54
N ASN A 79 12.97 4.88 12.97
CA ASN A 79 12.47 3.67 13.62
C ASN A 79 12.18 2.57 12.58
N HIS A 80 13.16 1.70 12.33
CA HIS A 80 13.01 0.63 11.33
C HIS A 80 11.91 -0.38 11.71
N LYS A 81 11.70 -0.65 13.00
CA LYS A 81 10.63 -1.56 13.45
C LYS A 81 9.25 -1.02 13.07
N GLU A 82 9.02 0.27 13.29
CA GLU A 82 7.75 0.91 12.93
C GLU A 82 7.59 1.02 11.41
N ALA A 83 8.68 1.31 10.67
CA ALA A 83 8.68 1.28 9.21
C ALA A 83 8.22 -0.08 8.67
N ALA A 84 8.83 -1.17 9.13
CA ALA A 84 8.45 -2.52 8.70
C ALA A 84 7.02 -2.88 9.11
N ARG A 85 6.57 -2.47 10.30
CA ARG A 85 5.18 -2.69 10.72
C ARG A 85 4.20 -2.04 9.73
N LEU A 86 4.45 -0.78 9.37
CA LEU A 86 3.61 -0.03 8.43
C LEU A 86 3.68 -0.59 7.01
N TYR A 87 4.87 -0.94 6.52
CA TYR A 87 5.02 -1.60 5.22
C TYR A 87 4.32 -2.95 5.19
N LEU A 88 4.42 -3.76 6.24
CA LEU A 88 3.73 -5.05 6.30
C LEU A 88 2.21 -4.88 6.24
N LEU A 89 1.64 -3.90 6.95
CA LEU A 89 0.20 -3.60 6.89
C LEU A 89 -0.25 -3.20 5.47
N ALA A 90 0.53 -2.38 4.76
CA ALA A 90 0.23 -1.99 3.39
C ALA A 90 0.46 -3.14 2.40
N ALA A 91 1.49 -3.94 2.60
CA ALA A 91 1.85 -5.09 1.77
C ALA A 91 0.77 -6.18 1.84
N GLN A 92 0.22 -6.41 3.03
CA GLN A 92 -0.92 -7.31 3.26
C GLN A 92 -2.17 -6.89 2.48
N GLN A 93 -2.36 -5.61 2.18
CA GLN A 93 -3.46 -5.11 1.35
C GLN A 93 -3.17 -5.22 -0.16
N GLY A 94 -1.97 -5.67 -0.55
CA GLY A 94 -1.57 -5.80 -1.94
C GLY A 94 -0.94 -4.56 -2.57
N TYR A 95 -0.55 -3.58 -1.76
CA TYR A 95 0.11 -2.38 -2.27
C TYR A 95 1.56 -2.71 -2.70
N ALA A 96 1.80 -2.77 -4.01
CA ALA A 96 3.03 -3.30 -4.59
C ALA A 96 4.31 -2.61 -4.08
N ARG A 97 4.26 -1.29 -3.88
CA ARG A 97 5.39 -0.54 -3.31
C ARG A 97 5.72 -1.00 -1.89
N ALA A 98 4.72 -1.21 -1.04
CA ALA A 98 4.96 -1.73 0.31
C ALA A 98 5.47 -3.17 0.30
N GLN A 99 4.98 -4.01 -0.62
CA GLN A 99 5.48 -5.37 -0.81
C GLN A 99 6.97 -5.35 -1.19
N ASN A 100 7.39 -4.42 -2.06
CA ASN A 100 8.80 -4.21 -2.35
C ASN A 100 9.58 -3.78 -1.10
N ASP A 101 9.09 -2.76 -0.40
CA ASP A 101 9.81 -2.15 0.72
C ASP A 101 9.98 -3.13 1.89
N ILE A 102 8.94 -3.89 2.25
CA ILE A 102 9.07 -4.94 3.29
C ILE A 102 9.94 -6.12 2.83
N GLY A 103 9.87 -6.48 1.54
CA GLY A 103 10.71 -7.53 0.96
C GLY A 103 12.19 -7.16 1.02
N PHE A 104 12.51 -5.91 0.68
CA PHE A 104 13.86 -5.37 0.84
C PHE A 104 14.30 -5.39 2.31
N MET A 105 13.47 -4.89 3.23
CA MET A 105 13.84 -4.82 4.65
C MET A 105 14.09 -6.19 5.28
N LEU A 106 13.31 -7.21 4.92
CA LEU A 106 13.49 -8.58 5.45
C LEU A 106 14.75 -9.27 4.91
N GLY A 107 15.19 -8.92 3.70
CA GLY A 107 16.37 -9.51 3.07
C GLY A 107 17.66 -8.73 3.32
N PHE A 108 17.57 -7.40 3.46
CA PHE A 108 18.74 -6.51 3.41
C PHE A 108 18.71 -5.40 4.47
N GLY A 109 17.58 -5.22 5.17
CA GLY A 109 17.38 -4.08 6.06
C GLY A 109 18.15 -4.21 7.37
N GLU A 110 18.82 -3.13 7.76
CA GLU A 110 19.44 -3.03 9.08
C GLU A 110 18.39 -2.82 10.18
N GLY A 111 18.66 -3.31 11.40
CA GLY A 111 17.79 -3.05 12.55
C GLY A 111 16.50 -3.88 12.62
N ILE A 112 16.32 -4.87 11.73
CA ILE A 112 15.25 -5.88 11.82
C ILE A 112 15.86 -7.30 11.80
N PRO A 113 16.16 -7.86 12.99
CA PRO A 113 16.61 -9.24 13.12
C PRO A 113 15.44 -10.22 13.38
N PRO A 114 15.53 -11.48 12.90
CA PRO A 114 16.49 -12.01 11.92
C PRO A 114 16.03 -11.78 10.47
N HIS A 115 16.98 -11.78 9.52
CA HIS A 115 16.65 -11.79 8.09
C HIS A 115 15.82 -13.03 7.76
N ASP A 116 14.82 -12.88 6.91
CA ASP A 116 13.98 -13.98 6.41
C ASP A 116 13.94 -13.91 4.87
N ASP A 117 14.88 -14.59 4.22
CA ASP A 117 15.02 -14.58 2.76
C ASP A 117 13.82 -15.22 2.06
N VAL A 118 13.13 -16.18 2.69
CA VAL A 118 11.94 -16.83 2.12
C VAL A 118 10.78 -15.84 2.10
N GLU A 119 10.57 -15.13 3.19
CA GLU A 119 9.55 -14.10 3.30
C GLU A 119 9.88 -12.87 2.44
N ALA A 120 11.14 -12.46 2.40
CA ALA A 120 11.64 -11.39 1.54
C ALA A 120 11.38 -11.67 0.05
N TYR A 121 11.74 -12.88 -0.41
CA TYR A 121 11.49 -13.34 -1.77
C TYR A 121 10.00 -13.27 -2.11
N LYS A 122 9.15 -13.78 -1.21
CA LYS A 122 7.69 -13.80 -1.40
C LYS A 122 7.17 -12.39 -1.68
N TRP A 123 7.56 -11.42 -0.86
CA TRP A 123 7.09 -10.03 -1.00
C TRP A 123 7.63 -9.34 -2.25
N LEU A 124 8.92 -9.50 -2.56
CA LEU A 124 9.50 -8.95 -3.79
C LEU A 124 8.85 -9.53 -5.05
N LYS A 125 8.58 -10.85 -5.07
CA LYS A 125 7.89 -11.50 -6.19
C LYS A 125 6.48 -10.93 -6.39
N LEU A 126 5.73 -10.75 -5.31
CA LEU A 126 4.38 -10.17 -5.35
C LEU A 126 4.38 -8.71 -5.84
N ALA A 127 5.42 -7.94 -5.52
CA ALA A 127 5.61 -6.58 -6.01
C ALA A 127 5.91 -6.55 -7.51
N ILE A 128 6.87 -7.37 -7.96
CA ILE A 128 7.27 -7.50 -9.37
C ILE A 128 6.06 -7.85 -10.25
N ASP A 129 5.22 -8.79 -9.81
CA ASP A 129 4.03 -9.23 -10.57
C ASP A 129 2.98 -8.13 -10.76
N ARG A 130 3.04 -7.05 -9.96
CA ARG A 130 2.11 -5.90 -10.02
C ARG A 130 2.70 -4.67 -10.67
N TYR A 131 4.02 -4.60 -10.80
CA TYR A 131 4.66 -3.47 -11.45
C TYR A 131 4.44 -3.49 -12.95
N THR A 132 4.36 -2.28 -13.51
CA THR A 132 4.19 -2.01 -14.94
C THR A 132 5.30 -1.06 -15.38
N ALA A 133 5.37 -0.73 -16.68
CA ALA A 133 6.34 0.23 -17.21
C ALA A 133 6.31 1.61 -16.50
N LYS A 134 5.18 1.97 -15.85
CA LYS A 134 5.08 3.20 -15.05
C LYS A 134 5.93 3.18 -13.77
N ASN A 135 6.37 2.00 -13.33
CA ASN A 135 7.19 1.78 -12.14
C ASN A 135 8.55 1.16 -12.51
N GLN A 136 9.11 1.49 -13.68
CA GLN A 136 10.27 0.81 -14.23
C GLN A 136 11.47 0.75 -13.28
N ASP A 137 11.85 1.88 -12.67
CA ASP A 137 12.98 1.93 -11.73
C ASP A 137 12.79 0.99 -10.53
N ARG A 138 11.56 0.92 -10.00
CA ARG A 138 11.22 0.03 -8.88
C ARG A 138 11.20 -1.43 -9.31
N LEU A 139 10.72 -1.71 -10.53
CA LEU A 139 10.73 -3.05 -11.09
C LEU A 139 12.16 -3.56 -11.28
N ASP A 140 13.05 -2.72 -11.78
CA ASP A 140 14.45 -3.08 -12.01
C ASP A 140 15.19 -3.29 -10.68
N GLN A 141 14.96 -2.42 -9.70
CA GLN A 141 15.50 -2.60 -8.35
C GLN A 141 14.97 -3.88 -7.69
N ALA A 142 13.66 -4.12 -7.71
CA ALA A 142 13.06 -5.33 -7.12
C ALA A 142 13.60 -6.62 -7.76
N ARG A 143 13.82 -6.63 -9.08
CA ARG A 143 14.41 -7.78 -9.79
C ARG A 143 15.86 -8.01 -9.40
N LYS A 144 16.64 -6.95 -9.23
CA LYS A 144 18.02 -7.03 -8.75
C LYS A 144 18.07 -7.60 -7.33
N ASP A 145 17.24 -7.09 -6.43
CA ASP A 145 17.15 -7.56 -5.05
C ASP A 145 16.72 -9.04 -4.99
N LEU A 146 15.73 -9.43 -5.80
CA LEU A 146 15.30 -10.82 -5.91
C LEU A 146 16.43 -11.73 -6.44
N ALA A 147 17.21 -11.27 -7.43
CA ALA A 147 18.35 -12.02 -7.95
C ALA A 147 19.45 -12.20 -6.89
N THR A 148 19.74 -11.15 -6.10
CA THR A 148 20.68 -11.22 -4.99
C THR A 148 20.22 -12.19 -3.91
N LEU A 149 18.93 -12.20 -3.55
CA LEU A 149 18.38 -13.19 -2.62
C LEU A 149 18.54 -14.61 -3.15
N LYS A 150 18.14 -14.85 -4.41
CA LYS A 150 18.24 -16.18 -5.04
C LYS A 150 19.66 -16.75 -5.02
N ALA A 151 20.68 -15.90 -5.16
CA ALA A 151 22.07 -16.32 -5.18
C ALA A 151 22.56 -16.93 -3.85
N ARG A 152 21.90 -16.62 -2.72
CA ARG A 152 22.25 -17.16 -1.39
C ARG A 152 21.21 -18.11 -0.80
N MET A 153 20.09 -18.33 -1.49
CA MET A 153 19.03 -19.25 -1.08
C MET A 153 19.25 -20.66 -1.63
N THR A 154 18.81 -21.67 -0.88
CA THR A 154 18.73 -23.05 -1.37
C THR A 154 17.55 -23.24 -2.32
N PRO A 155 17.57 -24.26 -3.21
CA PRO A 155 16.42 -24.61 -4.05
C PRO A 155 15.13 -24.86 -3.27
N ALA A 156 15.23 -25.44 -2.06
CA ALA A 156 14.09 -25.68 -1.18
C ALA A 156 13.48 -24.37 -0.66
N GLN A 157 14.31 -23.40 -0.27
CA GLN A 157 13.84 -22.08 0.17
C GLN A 157 13.17 -21.31 -0.97
N ILE A 158 13.72 -21.36 -2.19
CA ILE A 158 13.10 -20.73 -3.37
C ILE A 158 11.73 -21.36 -3.65
N THR A 159 11.65 -22.69 -3.62
CA THR A 159 10.38 -23.42 -3.83
C THR A 159 9.33 -23.06 -2.77
N ASP A 160 9.73 -22.96 -1.50
CA ASP A 160 8.82 -22.52 -0.42
C ASP A 160 8.35 -21.07 -0.67
N ALA A 161 9.26 -20.16 -0.97
CA ALA A 161 8.92 -18.75 -1.22
C ALA A 161 7.94 -18.59 -2.39
N GLU A 162 8.17 -19.31 -3.50
CA GLU A 162 7.27 -19.33 -4.66
C GLU A 162 5.90 -19.90 -4.31
N ARG A 163 5.85 -20.99 -3.55
CA ARG A 163 4.59 -21.57 -3.06
C ARG A 163 3.83 -20.57 -2.21
N ARG A 164 4.49 -19.89 -1.26
CA ARG A 164 3.87 -18.87 -0.41
C ARG A 164 3.36 -17.68 -1.24
N ALA A 165 4.12 -17.23 -2.24
CA ALA A 165 3.71 -16.14 -3.12
C ALA A 165 2.47 -16.51 -3.93
N LYS A 166 2.42 -17.73 -4.47
CA LYS A 166 1.27 -18.23 -5.23
C LYS A 166 0.01 -18.40 -4.36
N ALA A 167 0.18 -18.84 -3.11
CA ALA A 167 -0.92 -19.03 -2.16
C ALA A 167 -1.45 -17.71 -1.57
N TRP A 168 -0.65 -16.64 -1.63
CA TRP A 168 -0.98 -15.38 -0.98
C TRP A 168 -2.24 -14.72 -1.55
N LYS A 169 -3.04 -14.13 -0.66
CA LYS A 169 -4.21 -13.31 -0.98
C LYS A 169 -4.17 -12.01 -0.18
N PRO A 170 -4.57 -10.87 -0.77
CA PRO A 170 -4.63 -9.61 -0.05
C PRO A 170 -5.69 -9.68 1.06
N VAL A 171 -5.36 -9.09 2.20
CA VAL A 171 -6.34 -8.79 3.25
C VAL A 171 -7.21 -7.66 2.75
N VAL A 172 -8.44 -7.99 2.35
CA VAL A 172 -9.45 -6.99 2.01
C VAL A 172 -10.05 -6.50 3.32
N SER A 173 -9.77 -5.24 3.68
CA SER A 173 -10.45 -4.57 4.79
C SER A 173 -11.95 -4.58 4.52
N LYS A 174 -12.72 -5.34 5.30
CA LYS A 174 -14.18 -5.24 5.34
C LYS A 174 -14.49 -3.88 5.98
N ARG A 175 -14.77 -2.88 5.16
CA ARG A 175 -15.41 -1.65 5.62
C ARG A 175 -16.90 -1.87 5.74
#